data_AF-A0A843T0T2-F1
#
_entry.id   AF-A0A843T0T2-F1
#
_cell.length_a   1.000
_cell.length_b   1.000
_cell.length_c   1.000
_cell.angle_alpha   90.00
_cell.angle_beta   90.00
_cell.angle_gamma   90.00
#
_symmetry.space_group_name_H-M   'P 1'
#
loop_
_entity.id
_entity.type
_entity.pdbx_description
1 polymer ?
#
loop_
_entity_poly.entity_id
_entity_poly.type
_entity_poly.pdbx_seq_one_letter_code
_entity_poly.pdbx_strand_id
1 'polypeptide(L)'
;MNRIAHLMAGAELPQPSGPFTDAEALELLMAYRRDPSNVPCPTCGPEQIEVLAFIEPEIDSDGFASMTEPEGDYAAALYCHRCQRAIGILAGAVYGD
;
A
#
# COMPACT_ATOMS: atom_id res chain seq x y z
N MET A 1 -5.14 -10.79 14.57
CA MET A 1 -4.96 -11.84 13.54
C MET A 1 -4.43 -11.16 12.30
N ASN A 2 -3.20 -11.49 11.90
CA ASN A 2 -2.50 -10.80 10.81
C ASN A 2 -2.98 -11.35 9.46
N ARG A 3 -3.73 -10.55 8.68
CA ARG A 3 -4.34 -10.95 7.39
C ARG A 3 -3.32 -11.36 6.33
N ILE A 4 -2.07 -10.94 6.48
CA ILE A 4 -0.93 -11.29 5.61
C ILE A 4 -0.80 -12.83 5.47
N ALA A 5 -1.01 -13.58 6.56
CA ALA A 5 -0.98 -15.05 6.54
C ALA A 5 -2.11 -15.67 5.70
N HIS A 6 -3.23 -14.94 5.50
CA HIS A 6 -4.39 -15.44 4.76
C HIS A 6 -4.24 -15.25 3.24
N LEU A 7 -3.48 -14.25 2.79
CA LEU A 7 -3.23 -13.96 1.38
C LEU A 7 -2.24 -14.97 0.76
N MET A 8 -1.30 -15.51 1.54
CA MET A 8 -0.44 -16.61 1.11
C MET A 8 -1.22 -17.92 0.82
N ALA A 9 -2.49 -18.01 1.20
CA ALA A 9 -3.33 -19.19 1.04
C ALA A 9 -4.24 -19.16 -0.22
N GLY A 10 -3.97 -18.28 -1.19
CA GLY A 10 -4.68 -18.28 -2.48
C GLY A 10 -6.00 -17.49 -2.51
N ALA A 11 -6.15 -16.47 -1.66
CA ALA A 11 -7.24 -15.52 -1.78
C ALA A 11 -6.97 -14.54 -2.94
N GLU A 12 -7.95 -14.36 -3.83
CA GLU A 12 -7.87 -13.38 -4.92
C GLU A 12 -7.75 -11.97 -4.34
N LEU A 13 -6.72 -11.23 -4.77
CA LEU A 13 -6.59 -9.80 -4.45
C LEU A 13 -7.74 -9.03 -5.11
N PRO A 14 -8.29 -8.01 -4.43
CA PRO A 14 -9.35 -7.20 -5.02
C PRO A 14 -8.84 -6.48 -6.26
N GLN A 15 -9.62 -6.51 -7.36
CA GLN A 15 -9.28 -5.74 -8.55
C GLN A 15 -9.64 -4.27 -8.35
N PRO A 16 -8.68 -3.34 -8.53
CA PRO A 16 -8.95 -1.92 -8.36
C PRO A 16 -9.78 -1.36 -9.51
N SER A 17 -10.70 -0.45 -9.18
CA SER A 17 -11.53 0.29 -10.14
C SER A 17 -10.75 1.35 -10.92
N GLY A 18 -9.56 1.71 -10.42
CA GLY A 18 -8.66 2.67 -11.04
C GLY A 18 -7.62 3.22 -10.06
N PRO A 19 -6.70 4.07 -10.53
CA PRO A 19 -5.72 4.72 -9.70
C PRO A 19 -6.31 5.91 -8.93
N PHE A 20 -5.63 6.32 -7.86
CA PHE A 20 -5.79 7.66 -7.29
C PHE A 20 -5.16 8.70 -8.22
N THR A 21 -5.64 9.94 -8.18
CA THR A 21 -4.99 11.07 -8.88
C THR A 21 -3.67 11.45 -8.21
N ASP A 22 -2.80 12.19 -8.90
CA ASP A 22 -1.50 12.62 -8.36
C ASP A 22 -1.62 13.41 -7.04
N ALA A 23 -2.66 14.24 -6.92
CA ALA A 23 -2.92 15.00 -5.69
C ALA A 23 -3.33 14.08 -4.53
N GLU A 24 -4.24 13.14 -4.79
CA GLU A 24 -4.67 12.13 -3.81
C GLU A 24 -3.52 11.19 -3.42
N ALA A 25 -2.65 10.85 -4.37
CA ALA A 25 -1.45 10.05 -4.14
C ALA A 25 -0.49 10.75 -3.17
N LEU A 26 -0.28 12.06 -3.34
CA LEU A 26 0.56 12.85 -2.43
C LEU A 26 -0.05 12.93 -1.02
N GLU A 27 -1.36 13.14 -0.91
CA GLU A 27 -2.06 13.12 0.38
C GLU A 27 -1.93 11.76 1.08
N LEU A 28 -2.11 10.66 0.35
CA LEU A 28 -1.95 9.31 0.86
C LEU A 28 -0.50 9.04 1.31
N LEU A 29 0.49 9.48 0.55
CA LEU A 29 1.91 9.37 0.93
C LEU A 29 2.18 10.13 2.23
N MET A 30 1.72 11.38 2.34
CA MET A 30 1.90 12.19 3.55
C MET A 30 1.20 11.57 4.77
N ALA A 31 -0.01 11.04 4.58
CA ALA A 31 -0.76 10.39 5.64
C ALA A 31 -0.12 9.07 6.08
N TYR A 32 0.31 8.23 5.12
CA TYR A 32 1.04 6.99 5.40
C TYR A 32 2.33 7.28 6.17
N ARG A 33 3.09 8.30 5.79
CA ARG A 33 4.29 8.72 6.54
C ARG A 33 4.00 9.21 7.96
N ARG A 34 2.82 9.79 8.19
CA ARG A 34 2.42 10.30 9.50
C ARG A 34 2.00 9.17 10.43
N ASP A 35 1.13 8.29 9.95
CA ASP A 35 0.59 7.16 10.69
C ASP A 35 0.19 6.04 9.70
N PRO A 36 1.08 5.06 9.46
CA PRO A 36 0.78 3.92 8.58
C PRO A 36 -0.42 3.08 9.05
N SER A 37 -0.78 3.15 10.34
CA SER A 37 -1.86 2.35 10.92
C SER A 37 -3.25 2.93 10.64
N ASN A 38 -3.33 4.20 10.22
CA ASN A 38 -4.60 4.88 9.99
C ASN A 38 -4.50 5.90 8.83
N VAL A 39 -4.37 5.39 7.62
CA VAL A 39 -4.36 6.22 6.40
C VAL A 39 -5.79 6.51 5.95
N PRO A 40 -6.23 7.78 5.92
CA PRO A 40 -7.56 8.13 5.40
C PRO A 40 -7.56 8.13 3.86
N CYS A 41 -8.64 7.62 3.27
CA CYS A 41 -8.88 7.80 1.86
C CYS A 41 -9.29 9.26 1.59
N PRO A 42 -8.65 9.97 0.64
CA PRO A 42 -8.94 11.39 0.34
C PRO A 42 -10.42 11.66 -0.02
N THR A 43 -11.10 10.68 -0.59
CA THR A 43 -12.52 10.79 -0.98
C THR A 43 -13.47 10.18 0.04
N CYS A 44 -13.05 9.12 0.73
CA CYS A 44 -13.96 8.28 1.52
C CYS A 44 -13.82 8.48 3.03
N GLY A 45 -12.75 9.13 3.49
CA GLY A 45 -12.45 9.35 4.89
C GLY A 45 -11.63 8.23 5.54
N PRO A 46 -11.52 8.25 6.88
CA PRO A 46 -10.72 7.30 7.66
C PRO A 46 -11.29 5.88 7.64
N GLU A 47 -10.48 4.91 8.06
CA GLU A 47 -10.85 3.49 8.21
C GLU A 47 -11.24 2.76 6.91
N GLN A 48 -11.02 3.38 5.75
CA GLN A 48 -11.35 2.77 4.45
C GLN A 48 -10.15 2.11 3.76
N ILE A 49 -8.93 2.50 4.13
CA ILE A 49 -7.69 2.00 3.50
C ILE A 49 -7.18 0.77 4.25
N GLU A 50 -6.83 -0.26 3.50
CA GLU A 50 -6.07 -1.42 3.95
C GLU A 50 -4.71 -1.45 3.25
N VAL A 51 -3.68 -1.86 3.97
CA VAL A 51 -2.38 -2.26 3.39
C VAL A 51 -2.49 -3.73 2.98
N LEU A 52 -2.50 -4.01 1.67
CA LEU A 52 -2.66 -5.36 1.14
C LEU A 52 -1.34 -6.15 1.15
N ALA A 53 -0.23 -5.48 0.87
CA ALA A 53 1.10 -6.08 0.81
C ALA A 53 2.18 -5.03 1.01
N PHE A 54 3.34 -5.48 1.47
CA PHE A 54 4.59 -4.76 1.31
C PHE A 54 5.37 -5.43 0.18
N ILE A 55 5.99 -4.62 -0.67
CA ILE A 55 6.60 -5.07 -1.92
C ILE A 55 8.02 -4.53 -1.96
N GLU A 56 8.97 -5.36 -2.34
CA GLU A 56 10.34 -4.91 -2.60
C GLU A 56 10.34 -3.88 -3.74
N PRO A 57 11.12 -2.80 -3.63
CA PRO A 57 11.23 -1.81 -4.69
C PRO A 57 11.97 -2.36 -5.93
N GLU A 58 12.65 -3.49 -5.78
CA GLU A 58 13.34 -4.18 -6.86
C GLU A 58 12.38 -5.09 -7.62
N ILE A 59 12.40 -4.97 -8.94
CA ILE A 59 11.67 -5.85 -9.84
C ILE A 59 12.61 -7.00 -10.19
N ASP A 60 12.16 -8.23 -10.02
CA ASP A 60 12.92 -9.42 -10.39
C ASP A 60 13.15 -9.51 -11.91
N SER A 61 13.95 -10.49 -12.33
CA SER A 61 14.26 -10.71 -13.75
C SER A 61 13.04 -11.02 -14.62
N ASP A 62 11.91 -11.39 -14.00
CA ASP A 62 10.66 -11.73 -14.67
C ASP A 62 9.66 -10.55 -14.69
N GLY A 63 10.06 -9.39 -14.17
CA GLY A 63 9.23 -8.19 -14.16
C GLY A 63 8.25 -8.11 -12.99
N PHE A 64 8.38 -8.99 -11.99
CA PHE A 64 7.51 -9.03 -10.82
C PHE A 64 8.23 -8.50 -9.58
N ALA A 65 7.49 -7.76 -8.76
CA ALA A 65 7.99 -7.25 -7.50
C ALA A 65 7.61 -8.26 -6.38
N SER A 66 8.59 -8.64 -5.56
CA SER A 66 8.41 -9.65 -4.52
C SER A 66 7.72 -9.09 -3.28
N MET A 67 6.89 -9.88 -2.60
CA MET A 67 6.34 -9.50 -1.30
C MET A 67 7.43 -9.56 -0.23
N THR A 68 7.41 -8.62 0.71
CA THR A 68 8.39 -8.53 1.80
C THR A 68 7.72 -8.15 3.13
N GLU A 69 8.51 -8.13 4.20
CA GLU A 69 8.13 -7.52 5.47
C GLU A 69 8.36 -6.00 5.42
N PRO A 70 7.68 -5.18 6.24
CA PRO A 70 7.85 -3.72 6.23
C PRO A 70 9.16 -3.26 6.90
N GLU A 71 10.28 -3.87 6.51
CA GLU A 71 11.63 -3.58 7.00
C GLU A 71 12.48 -3.01 5.85
N GLY A 72 13.30 -2.00 6.14
CA GLY A 72 14.12 -1.35 5.12
C GLY A 72 13.31 -0.57 4.08
N ASP A 73 13.77 -0.59 2.83
CA ASP A 73 13.06 0.05 1.72
C ASP A 73 11.97 -0.89 1.17
N TYR A 74 10.73 -0.41 1.19
CA TYR A 74 9.58 -1.15 0.66
C TYR A 74 8.54 -0.21 0.05
N ALA A 75 7.69 -0.76 -0.81
CA ALA A 75 6.45 -0.14 -1.25
C ALA A 75 5.25 -0.74 -0.50
N ALA A 76 4.38 0.08 0.05
CA ALA A 76 3.09 -0.36 0.59
C ALA A 76 2.01 -0.30 -0.49
N ALA A 77 1.32 -1.41 -0.73
CA ALA A 77 0.14 -1.46 -1.60
C ALA A 77 -1.11 -1.11 -0.79
N LEU A 78 -1.66 0.09 -1.01
CA LEU A 78 -2.86 0.58 -0.34
C LEU A 78 -4.10 0.34 -1.20
N TYR A 79 -5.20 -0.05 -0.56
CA TYR A 79 -6.49 -0.28 -1.20
C TYR A 79 -7.63 0.33 -0.39
N CYS A 80 -8.50 1.12 -1.02
CA CYS A 80 -9.71 1.64 -0.40
C CYS A 80 -10.90 0.71 -0.66
N HIS A 81 -11.50 0.16 0.40
CA HIS A 81 -12.66 -0.74 0.25
C HIS A 81 -13.93 -0.06 -0.26
N ARG A 82 -14.05 1.26 -0.09
CA ARG A 82 -15.27 2.00 -0.47
C ARG A 82 -15.24 2.49 -1.92
N CYS A 83 -14.14 3.10 -2.37
CA CYS A 83 -14.01 3.54 -3.77
C CYS A 83 -13.29 2.53 -4.66
N GLN A 84 -12.77 1.45 -4.07
CA GLN A 84 -12.10 0.33 -4.75
C GLN A 84 -10.85 0.75 -5.53
N ARG A 85 -10.24 1.89 -5.19
CA ARG A 85 -9.01 2.37 -5.82
C ARG A 85 -7.80 1.86 -5.04
N ALA A 86 -6.70 1.67 -5.75
CA ALA A 86 -5.44 1.21 -5.18
C ALA A 86 -4.27 2.12 -5.59
N ILE A 87 -3.21 2.12 -4.78
CA ILE A 87 -1.94 2.77 -5.09
C ILE A 87 -0.78 2.05 -4.40
N GLY A 88 0.38 2.00 -5.05
CA GLY A 88 1.64 1.65 -4.40
C GLY A 88 2.36 2.90 -3.91
N ILE A 89 2.76 2.92 -2.64
CA ILE A 89 3.48 4.04 -2.03
C ILE A 89 4.87 3.55 -1.63
N LEU A 90 5.91 4.13 -2.22
CA LEU A 90 7.30 3.90 -1.81
C LEU A 90 7.52 4.54 -0.44
N ALA A 91 7.65 3.70 0.59
CA ALA A 91 7.94 4.09 1.95
C ALA A 91 9.45 3.94 2.23
N GLY A 92 10.29 4.46 1.32
CA GLY A 92 11.75 4.42 1.44
C GLY A 92 12.30 5.82 1.22
N ALA A 93 12.37 6.64 2.27
CA ALA A 93 13.32 7.75 2.39
C ALA A 93 13.21 8.45 3.76
N VAL A 94 14.34 8.40 4.46
CA VAL A 94 14.75 9.15 5.66
C VAL A 94 14.36 8.52 7.02
N TYR A 95 15.09 7.47 7.40
CA TYR A 95 15.76 7.50 8.70
C TYR A 95 17.06 8.27 8.48
N GLY A 96 17.04 9.55 8.82
CA GLY A 96 18.26 10.34 8.92
C GLY A 96 18.82 10.16 10.32
N ASP A 97 20.06 9.70 10.40
CA ASP A 97 21.08 10.35 11.22
C ASP A 97 22.24 10.76 10.30
#